data_AF-A0A923R3M6-F1
#
_entry.id   AF-A0A923R3M6-F1
#
_cell.length_a   1.000
_cell.length_b   1.000
_cell.length_c   1.000
_cell.angle_alpha   90.00
_cell.angle_beta   90.00
_cell.angle_gamma   90.00
#
_symmetry.space_group_name_H-M   'P 1'
#
loop_
_entity.id
_entity.type
_entity.pdbx_description
1 polymer ?
#
loop_
_entity_poly.entity_id
_entity_poly.type
_entity_poly.pdbx_seq_one_letter_code
_entity_poly.pdbx_strand_id
1 'polypeptide(L)'
;METKGYYLEDSSETKVNLTTSNRVLSVAGGTFLLTSGVKNLFEPTLGNLFRLAGGAYLIYRGIKGHCPITDALNEKGKVLNIRETMVINRPKEEVYALWRNLENLPRFMKHLSEVKVLNENRSAWKAKVPGGLV
;
A
#
# COMPACT_ATOMS: atom_id res chain seq x y z
N MET A 1 -20.20 -23.47 -20.04
CA MET A 1 -20.65 -22.29 -19.26
C MET A 1 -19.39 -21.55 -18.86
N GLU A 2 -19.03 -20.52 -19.61
CA GLU A 2 -17.73 -19.84 -19.54
C GLU A 2 -17.66 -18.93 -18.31
N THR A 3 -16.64 -19.12 -17.48
CA THR A 3 -16.32 -18.19 -16.40
C THR A 3 -15.54 -17.01 -16.98
N LYS A 4 -16.22 -15.89 -17.27
CA LYS A 4 -15.54 -14.62 -17.55
C LYS A 4 -14.87 -14.13 -16.27
N GLY A 5 -13.57 -14.35 -16.17
CA GLY A 5 -12.73 -13.70 -15.17
C GLY A 5 -12.69 -12.21 -15.47
N TYR A 6 -13.19 -11.39 -14.56
CA TYR A 6 -13.01 -9.95 -14.60
C TYR A 6 -11.55 -9.65 -14.27
N TYR A 7 -10.73 -9.50 -15.30
CA TYR A 7 -9.42 -8.87 -15.16
C TYR A 7 -9.66 -7.40 -14.81
N LEU A 8 -9.21 -6.99 -13.62
CA LEU A 8 -9.06 -5.58 -13.32
C LEU A 8 -7.92 -5.08 -14.19
N GLU A 9 -8.23 -4.20 -15.14
CA GLU A 9 -7.26 -3.45 -15.92
C GLU A 9 -6.36 -2.68 -14.93
N ASP A 10 -5.13 -3.14 -14.71
CA ASP A 10 -4.12 -2.42 -13.91
C ASP A 10 -3.64 -1.26 -14.77
N SER A 11 -4.37 -0.14 -14.72
CA SER A 11 -3.91 1.13 -15.23
C SER A 11 -2.64 1.50 -14.46
N SER A 12 -1.49 1.20 -15.07
CA SER A 12 -0.17 1.61 -14.61
C SER A 12 -0.03 3.12 -14.71
N GLU A 13 -0.84 3.87 -13.96
CA GLU A 13 -0.53 5.23 -13.62
C GLU A 13 0.69 5.17 -12.71
N THR A 14 1.81 5.67 -13.21
CA THR A 14 3.03 5.90 -12.45
C THR A 14 2.73 6.92 -11.35
N LYS A 15 2.09 6.48 -10.26
CA LYS A 15 1.74 7.33 -9.13
C LYS A 15 3.03 7.69 -8.42
N VAL A 16 3.46 8.92 -8.66
CA VAL A 16 4.49 9.62 -7.92
C VAL A 16 4.26 9.42 -6.42
N ASN A 17 5.13 8.64 -5.77
CA ASN A 17 4.93 8.17 -4.39
C ASN A 17 5.82 8.94 -3.38
N LEU A 18 6.00 10.24 -3.61
CA LEU A 18 6.64 11.15 -2.66
C LEU A 18 5.78 12.40 -2.51
N THR A 19 5.44 12.76 -1.27
CA THR A 19 4.87 14.06 -0.93
C THR A 19 5.79 15.16 -1.47
N THR A 20 5.22 16.22 -2.06
CA THR A 20 5.96 17.32 -2.71
C THR A 20 7.13 17.85 -1.86
N SER A 21 6.96 17.89 -0.54
CA SER A 21 7.99 18.32 0.43
C SER A 21 9.27 17.47 0.41
N ASN A 22 9.18 16.15 0.26
CA ASN A 22 10.35 15.26 0.25
C ASN A 22 11.16 15.37 -1.04
N ARG A 23 10.49 15.73 -2.15
CA ARG A 23 11.13 16.00 -3.44
C ARG A 23 11.92 17.30 -3.40
N VAL A 24 11.31 18.38 -2.91
CA VAL A 24 11.96 19.70 -2.79
C VAL A 24 13.18 19.63 -1.87
N LEU A 25 13.08 18.93 -0.73
CA LEU A 25 14.21 18.78 0.20
C LEU A 25 15.37 18.00 -0.42
N SER A 26 15.09 16.92 -1.17
CA SER A 26 16.13 16.11 -1.82
C SER A 26 16.84 16.88 -2.94
N VAL A 27 16.10 17.65 -3.73
CA VAL A 27 16.67 18.50 -4.79
C VAL A 27 17.50 19.63 -4.19
N ALA A 28 16.96 20.33 -3.18
CA ALA A 28 17.67 21.43 -2.52
C ALA A 28 18.96 20.95 -1.83
N GLY A 29 18.87 19.89 -1.02
CA GLY A 29 20.03 19.31 -0.34
C GLY A 29 21.05 18.71 -1.30
N GLY A 30 20.60 18.02 -2.36
CA GLY A 30 21.47 17.46 -3.39
C GLY A 30 22.21 18.54 -4.18
N THR A 31 21.55 19.65 -4.50
CA THR A 31 22.14 20.80 -5.20
C THR A 31 23.20 21.50 -4.34
N PHE A 32 22.92 21.67 -3.05
CA PHE A 32 23.89 22.22 -2.10
C PHE A 32 25.13 21.32 -1.94
N LEU A 33 24.93 20.00 -1.86
CA LEU A 33 26.03 19.05 -1.73
C LEU A 33 26.87 18.96 -3.02
N LEU A 34 26.24 19.01 -4.18
CA LEU A 34 26.93 19.05 -5.47
C LEU A 34 27.77 20.32 -5.62
N THR A 35 27.18 21.48 -5.40
CA THR A 35 27.88 22.78 -5.54
C THR A 35 29.03 22.94 -4.55
N SER A 36 28.92 22.37 -3.34
CA SER A 36 30.03 22.35 -2.37
C SER A 36 31.16 21.39 -2.75
N GLY A 37 30.89 20.33 -3.53
CA GLY A 37 31.90 19.42 -4.07
C GLY A 37 32.62 19.95 -5.32
N VAL A 38 31.91 20.73 -6.16
CA VAL A 38 32.45 21.24 -7.44
C VAL A 38 33.61 22.21 -7.26
N LYS A 39 33.65 22.98 -6.17
CA LYS A 39 34.73 23.95 -5.91
C LYS A 39 36.11 23.32 -5.74
N ASN A 40 36.17 22.02 -5.45
CA ASN A 40 37.42 21.27 -5.24
C ASN A 40 37.63 20.19 -6.32
N LEU A 41 37.12 20.41 -7.54
CA LEU A 41 37.11 19.40 -8.61
C LEU A 41 38.51 18.95 -9.05
N PHE A 42 39.51 19.82 -8.88
CA PHE A 42 40.89 19.60 -9.34
C PHE A 42 41.77 18.89 -8.30
N GLU A 43 41.26 18.69 -7.08
CA GLU A 43 41.89 17.89 -6.02
C GLU A 43 40.93 16.76 -5.60
N PRO A 44 40.94 15.61 -6.31
CA PRO A 44 39.96 14.55 -6.12
C PRO A 44 40.29 13.73 -4.88
N THR A 45 40.01 14.28 -3.70
CA THR A 45 39.98 13.51 -2.46
C THR A 45 38.75 12.61 -2.46
N LEU A 46 38.88 11.41 -1.87
CA LEU A 46 37.78 10.44 -1.75
C LEU A 46 36.49 11.07 -1.18
N GLY A 47 36.61 12.01 -0.24
CA GLY A 47 35.47 12.75 0.32
C GLY A 47 34.75 13.68 -0.68
N ASN A 48 35.46 14.27 -1.66
CA ASN A 48 34.86 15.11 -2.69
C ASN A 48 34.07 14.27 -3.71
N LEU A 49 34.58 13.08 -4.04
CA LEU A 49 33.86 12.10 -4.88
C LEU A 49 32.55 11.66 -4.23
N PHE A 50 32.57 11.36 -2.93
CA PHE A 50 31.33 11.02 -2.19
C PHE A 50 30.31 12.16 -2.17
N ARG A 51 30.75 13.43 -2.07
CA ARG A 51 29.86 14.60 -2.11
C ARG A 51 29.22 14.78 -3.48
N LEU A 52 29.99 14.67 -4.56
CA LEU A 52 29.48 14.78 -5.93
C LEU A 52 28.50 13.63 -6.25
N ALA A 53 28.90 12.39 -5.97
CA ALA A 53 28.07 11.22 -6.20
C ALA A 53 26.79 11.23 -5.35
N GLY A 54 26.91 11.56 -4.05
CA GLY A 54 25.77 11.67 -3.15
C GLY A 54 24.81 12.80 -3.54
N GLY A 55 25.33 13.97 -3.90
CA GLY A 55 24.49 15.11 -4.31
C GLY A 55 23.76 14.85 -5.64
N ALA A 56 24.45 14.26 -6.63
CA ALA A 56 23.83 13.85 -7.89
C ALA A 56 22.74 12.80 -7.69
N TYR A 57 22.97 11.83 -6.79
CA TYR A 57 21.97 10.83 -6.43
C TYR A 57 20.74 11.45 -5.74
N LEU A 58 20.94 12.39 -4.81
CA LEU A 58 19.85 13.09 -4.11
C LEU A 58 18.97 13.91 -5.08
N ILE A 59 19.57 14.59 -6.06
CA ILE A 59 18.82 15.27 -7.12
C ILE A 59 18.06 14.24 -7.98
N TYR A 60 18.75 13.17 -8.42
CA TYR A 60 18.15 12.13 -9.25
C TYR A 60 16.91 11.50 -8.60
N ARG A 61 16.97 11.13 -7.32
CA ARG A 61 15.79 10.61 -6.58
C ARG A 61 14.69 11.65 -6.39
N GLY A 62 15.03 12.92 -6.24
CA GLY A 62 14.08 14.02 -6.11
C GLY A 62 13.27 14.24 -7.39
N ILE A 63 13.95 14.21 -8.56
CA ILE A 63 13.34 14.38 -9.89
C ILE A 63 12.54 13.14 -10.29
N LYS A 64 13.10 11.94 -10.16
CA LYS A 64 12.40 10.68 -10.49
C LYS A 64 11.20 10.43 -9.58
N GLY A 65 11.26 10.88 -8.33
CA GLY A 65 10.19 10.74 -7.35
C GLY A 65 9.83 9.30 -6.98
N HIS A 66 10.73 8.37 -7.26
CA HIS A 66 10.61 6.95 -7.00
C HIS A 66 11.70 6.58 -6.01
N CYS A 67 11.32 6.18 -4.80
CA CYS A 67 12.27 5.75 -3.79
C CYS A 67 12.33 4.22 -3.84
N PRO A 68 13.40 3.61 -4.37
CA PRO A 68 13.49 2.15 -4.45
C PRO A 68 13.35 1.45 -3.08
N ILE A 69 13.64 2.17 -1.99
CA ILE A 69 13.34 1.71 -0.62
C ILE A 69 11.85 1.66 -0.36
N THR A 70 11.06 2.66 -0.78
CA THR A 70 9.60 2.57 -0.62
C THR A 70 9.03 1.49 -1.50
N ASP A 71 9.54 1.24 -2.71
CA ASP A 71 9.04 0.16 -3.56
C ASP A 71 9.44 -1.23 -3.06
N ALA A 72 10.61 -1.35 -2.43
CA ALA A 72 11.03 -2.56 -1.73
C ALA A 72 10.25 -2.80 -0.43
N LEU A 73 9.78 -1.73 0.24
CA LEU A 73 8.91 -1.80 1.42
C LEU A 73 7.43 -1.88 1.06
N ASN A 74 7.06 -1.52 -0.17
CA ASN A 74 5.71 -1.66 -0.70
C ASN A 74 5.54 -3.11 -1.14
N GLU A 75 5.48 -4.02 -0.17
CA GLU A 75 4.94 -5.34 -0.42
C GLU A 75 3.51 -5.14 -0.94
N LYS A 76 3.34 -5.23 -2.26
CA LYS A 76 2.02 -5.28 -2.87
C LYS A 76 1.28 -6.40 -2.16
N GLY A 77 0.25 -6.03 -1.39
CA GLY A 77 -0.53 -6.98 -0.62
C GLY A 77 -0.95 -8.13 -1.52
N LYS A 78 -0.46 -9.34 -1.22
CA LYS A 78 -0.77 -10.52 -2.02
C LYS A 78 -2.28 -10.73 -1.96
N VAL A 79 -2.93 -10.79 -3.13
CA VAL A 79 -4.37 -11.11 -3.18
C VAL A 79 -4.58 -12.48 -2.57
N LEU A 80 -5.16 -12.50 -1.37
CA LEU A 80 -5.42 -13.71 -0.62
C LEU A 80 -6.84 -14.20 -0.92
N ASN A 81 -6.95 -15.36 -1.55
CA ASN A 81 -8.22 -16.04 -1.77
C ASN A 81 -8.42 -17.09 -0.68
N ILE A 82 -9.48 -16.93 0.13
CA ILE A 82 -9.81 -17.84 1.23
C ILE A 82 -11.12 -18.56 0.87
N ARG A 83 -11.10 -19.89 0.96
CA ARG A 83 -12.30 -20.74 0.82
C ARG A 83 -12.41 -21.63 2.03
N GLU A 84 -13.60 -21.65 2.63
CA GLU A 84 -13.90 -22.50 3.77
C GLU A 84 -15.22 -23.24 3.50
N THR A 85 -15.34 -24.44 4.04
CA THR A 85 -16.56 -25.25 3.91
C THR A 85 -16.85 -25.88 5.26
N MET A 86 -18.10 -25.78 5.70
CA MET A 86 -18.57 -26.34 6.96
C MET A 86 -19.90 -27.05 6.74
N VAL A 87 -20.11 -28.13 7.47
CA VAL A 87 -21.36 -28.88 7.47
C VAL A 87 -22.20 -28.41 8.66
N ILE A 88 -23.42 -27.93 8.39
CA ILE A 88 -24.35 -27.46 9.40
C ILE A 88 -25.58 -28.36 9.37
N ASN A 89 -25.91 -28.98 10.50
CA ASN A 89 -27.08 -29.84 10.65
C ASN A 89 -28.37 -29.01 10.85
N ARG A 90 -28.74 -28.21 9.84
CA ARG A 90 -29.94 -27.35 9.82
C ARG A 90 -30.51 -27.23 8.41
N PRO A 91 -31.81 -26.91 8.26
CA PRO A 91 -32.41 -26.58 6.96
C PRO A 91 -31.66 -25.43 6.27
N LYS A 92 -31.52 -25.51 4.94
CA LYS A 92 -30.78 -24.51 4.16
C LYS A 92 -31.41 -23.12 4.25
N GLU A 93 -32.73 -23.05 4.40
CA GLU A 93 -33.50 -21.81 4.53
C GLU A 93 -33.14 -21.06 5.81
N GLU A 94 -33.01 -21.78 6.93
CA GLU A 94 -32.58 -21.20 8.22
C GLU A 94 -31.15 -20.66 8.14
N VAL A 95 -30.25 -21.45 7.54
CA VAL A 95 -28.84 -21.06 7.36
C VAL A 95 -28.76 -19.82 6.48
N TYR A 96 -29.46 -19.82 5.34
CA TYR A 96 -29.47 -18.68 4.43
C TYR A 96 -30.05 -17.42 5.10
N ALA A 97 -31.15 -17.53 5.83
CA ALA A 97 -31.74 -16.40 6.53
C ALA A 97 -30.78 -15.78 7.56
N LEU A 98 -30.06 -16.63 8.31
CA LEU A 98 -29.06 -16.17 9.28
C LEU A 98 -27.90 -15.44 8.59
N TRP A 99 -27.38 -15.98 7.49
CA TRP A 99 -26.30 -15.38 6.70
C TRP A 99 -26.73 -14.09 5.99
N ARG A 100 -27.96 -14.03 5.48
CA ARG A 100 -28.47 -12.89 4.71
C ARG A 100 -28.70 -11.66 5.58
N ASN A 101 -28.95 -11.86 6.87
CA ASN A 101 -28.94 -10.79 7.87
C ASN A 101 -27.50 -10.50 8.30
N LEU A 102 -26.89 -9.50 7.67
CA LEU A 102 -25.47 -9.17 7.81
C LEU A 102 -25.05 -8.85 9.26
N GLU A 103 -25.97 -8.33 10.08
CA GLU A 103 -25.67 -7.99 11.48
C GLU A 103 -25.44 -9.24 12.36
N ASN A 104 -25.86 -10.43 11.91
CA ASN A 104 -25.57 -11.69 12.58
C ASN A 104 -24.16 -12.23 12.31
N LEU A 105 -23.46 -11.78 11.26
CA LEU A 105 -22.17 -12.34 10.85
C LEU A 105 -21.12 -12.35 11.98
N PRO A 106 -20.96 -11.29 12.81
CA PRO A 106 -20.01 -11.30 13.92
C PRO A 106 -20.23 -12.42 14.95
N ARG A 107 -21.43 -13.04 14.99
CA ARG A 107 -21.73 -14.14 15.93
C ARG A 107 -20.99 -15.43 15.58
N PHE A 108 -20.61 -15.62 14.31
CA PHE A 108 -19.93 -16.83 13.84
C PHE A 108 -18.65 -16.54 13.03
N MET A 109 -18.43 -15.31 12.58
CA MET A 109 -17.18 -14.87 11.96
C MET A 109 -16.31 -14.15 13.00
N LYS A 110 -15.41 -14.89 13.66
CA LYS A 110 -14.59 -14.41 14.79
C LYS A 110 -13.75 -13.16 14.50
N HIS A 111 -13.41 -12.93 13.23
CA HIS A 111 -12.61 -11.79 12.78
C HIS A 111 -13.43 -10.50 12.60
N LEU A 112 -14.75 -10.57 12.66
CA LEU A 112 -15.61 -9.39 12.62
C LEU A 112 -15.98 -8.97 14.05
N SER A 113 -15.93 -7.67 14.32
CA SER A 113 -16.44 -7.10 15.56
C SER A 113 -17.87 -6.58 15.43
N GLU A 114 -18.20 -5.96 14.30
CA GLU A 114 -19.49 -5.31 14.10
C GLU A 114 -19.80 -5.20 12.61
N VAL A 115 -21.06 -5.38 12.24
CA VAL A 115 -21.58 -5.08 10.90
C VAL A 115 -22.87 -4.28 11.07
N LYS A 116 -22.96 -3.12 10.43
CA LYS A 116 -24.15 -2.26 10.41
C LYS A 116 -24.68 -2.12 9.00
N VAL A 117 -25.97 -2.34 8.79
CA VAL A 117 -26.61 -2.04 7.51
C VAL A 117 -26.91 -0.54 7.46
N LEU A 118 -26.44 0.13 6.41
CA LEU A 118 -26.67 1.57 6.22
C LEU A 118 -27.88 1.83 5.32
N ASN A 119 -28.04 1.00 4.28
CA ASN A 119 -29.18 1.00 3.36
C ASN A 119 -29.24 -0.33 2.58
N GLU A 120 -30.09 -0.42 1.57
CA GLU A 120 -30.33 -1.65 0.78
C GLU A 120 -29.06 -2.26 0.16
N ASN A 121 -28.08 -1.44 -0.23
CA ASN A 121 -26.88 -1.86 -0.95
C ASN A 121 -25.57 -1.51 -0.24
N ARG A 122 -25.62 -0.96 0.98
CA ARG A 122 -24.42 -0.54 1.73
C ARG A 122 -24.47 -1.00 3.17
N SER A 123 -23.31 -1.44 3.65
CA SER A 123 -23.08 -1.83 5.03
C SER A 123 -21.69 -1.37 5.48
N ALA A 124 -21.55 -1.05 6.75
CA ALA A 124 -20.30 -0.71 7.41
C ALA A 124 -19.81 -1.91 8.22
N TRP A 125 -18.54 -2.28 8.05
CA TRP A 125 -17.94 -3.48 8.63
C TRP A 125 -16.74 -3.09 9.47
N LYS A 126 -16.68 -3.60 10.69
CA LYS A 126 -15.56 -3.43 11.61
C LYS A 126 -14.94 -4.80 11.88
N ALA A 127 -13.65 -4.95 11.59
CA ALA A 127 -12.90 -6.18 11.77
C ALA A 127 -11.89 -6.07 12.92
N LYS A 128 -11.56 -7.22 13.52
CA LYS A 128 -10.50 -7.36 14.53
C LYS A 128 -9.23 -7.78 13.81
N VAL A 129 -8.32 -6.83 13.60
CA VAL A 129 -7.02 -7.11 13.00
C VAL A 129 -6.04 -7.50 14.11
N PRO A 130 -5.29 -8.61 13.96
CA PRO A 130 -4.18 -8.92 14.85
C PRO A 130 -3.21 -7.74 14.91
N GLY A 131 -2.85 -7.28 16.11
CA GLY A 131 -1.95 -6.13 16.30
C GLY A 131 -2.63 -4.79 16.63
N GLY A 132 -3.96 -4.74 16.73
CA GLY A 132 -4.67 -3.55 17.26
C GLY A 132 -4.74 -2.35 16.33
N LEU A 133 -4.42 -2.54 15.04
CA LEU A 133 -4.59 -1.52 14.01
C LEU A 133 -6.07 -1.49 13.62
N VAL A 134 -6.76 -0.41 13.98
CA VAL A 134 -8.17 -0.13 13.63
C VAL A 134 -8.23 1.10 12.73
#